data_AF-A0A0C2RHT2-F1
#
_entry.id   AF-A0A0C2RHT2-F1
#
_cell.length_a   1.000
_cell.length_b   1.000
_cell.length_c   1.000
_cell.angle_alpha   90.00
_cell.angle_beta   90.00
_cell.angle_gamma   90.00
#
_symmetry.space_group_name_H-M   'P 1'
#
loop_
_entity.id
_entity.type
_entity.pdbx_description
1 polymer ?
#
loop_
_entity_poly.entity_id
_entity_poly.type
_entity_poly.pdbx_seq_one_letter_code
_entity_poly.pdbx_strand_id
1 'polypeptide(L)' 'MVKTFITYGTLIILIALVFYLYNRMLGSIPLLICSFVLYYLAYIEAKKDRIKRKKESND' A
#
# COMPACT_ATOMS: atom_id res chain seq x y z
N MET A 1 -2.63 3.62 -25.16
CA MET A 1 -1.95 4.94 -25.08
C MET A 1 -2.42 5.77 -23.88
N VAL A 2 -3.73 6.04 -23.70
CA VAL A 2 -4.22 6.88 -22.59
C VAL A 2 -3.84 6.34 -21.20
N LYS A 3 -3.99 5.03 -20.97
CA LYS A 3 -3.56 4.39 -19.71
C LYS A 3 -2.07 4.59 -19.40
N THR A 4 -1.24 4.54 -20.44
CA THR A 4 0.21 4.73 -20.36
C THR A 4 0.57 6.18 -19.97
N PHE A 5 -0.12 7.17 -20.57
CA PHE A 5 0.01 8.57 -20.19
C PHE A 5 -0.43 8.85 -18.75
N ILE A 6 -1.51 8.21 -18.30
CA ILE A 6 -1.99 8.32 -16.92
C ILE A 6 -0.96 7.74 -15.95
N THR A 7 -0.39 6.57 -16.24
CA THR A 7 0.65 5.98 -15.37
C THR A 7 1.90 6.86 -15.30
N TYR A 8 2.36 7.41 -16.43
CA TYR A 8 3.52 8.31 -16.42
C TYR A 8 3.22 9.65 -15.71
N GLY A 9 2.05 10.24 -15.94
CA GLY A 9 1.62 11.46 -15.24
C GLY A 9 1.51 11.25 -13.73
N THR A 10 0.98 10.09 -13.31
CA THR A 10 0.89 9.72 -11.89
C THR A 10 2.27 9.54 -11.27
N LEU A 11 3.21 8.93 -12.00
CA LEU A 11 4.61 8.75 -11.58
C LEU A 11 5.30 10.09 -11.34
N ILE A 12 5.13 11.05 -12.24
CA ILE A 12 5.71 12.40 -12.12
C ILE A 12 5.16 13.12 -10.88
N ILE A 13 3.85 13.03 -10.65
CA ILE A 13 3.21 13.61 -9.47
C ILE A 13 3.74 12.95 -8.18
N LEU A 14 3.90 11.63 -8.19
CA LEU A 14 4.40 10.87 -7.04
C LEU A 14 5.86 11.24 -6.72
N ILE A 15 6.70 11.44 -7.73
CA ILE A 15 8.08 11.91 -7.58
C ILE A 15 8.12 13.32 -6.99
N ALA A 16 7.33 14.25 -7.52
CA ALA A 16 7.26 15.62 -7.01
C ALA A 16 6.79 15.66 -5.55
N LEU A 17 5.79 14.83 -5.21
CA LEU A 17 5.26 14.71 -3.87
C LEU A 17 6.28 14.12 -2.88
N VAL A 18 7.04 13.11 -3.30
CA VAL A 18 8.15 12.54 -2.52
C VAL A 18 9.25 13.58 -2.30
N PHE A 19 9.62 14.35 -3.32
CA PHE A 19 10.65 15.39 -3.22
C PHE A 19 10.23 16.52 -2.27
N TYR A 20 8.96 16.93 -2.33
CA TYR A 20 8.38 17.90 -1.41
C TYR A 20 8.36 17.40 0.05
N LEU A 21 7.97 16.13 0.26
CA LEU A 21 8.00 15.50 1.58
C LEU A 21 9.43 15.35 2.11
N TYR A 22 10.38 15.00 1.24
CA TYR A 22 11.79 14.83 1.60
C TYR A 22 12.41 16.14 2.09
N ASN A 23 12.15 17.26 1.38
CA ASN A 23 12.62 18.59 1.79
C ASN A 23 12.06 19.04 3.15
N ARG A 24 10.92 18.50 3.57
CA ARG A 24 10.31 18.83 4.86
C ARG A 24 10.79 17.93 6.01
N MET A 25 11.82 17.10 5.80
CA MET A 25 12.24 16.00 6.72
C MET A 25 11.11 14.99 7.02
N LEU A 26 10.06 14.99 6.19
CA LEU A 26 8.90 14.10 6.29
C LEU A 26 9.03 12.91 5.31
N GLY A 27 10.26 12.57 4.92
CA GLY A 27 10.57 11.41 4.08
C GLY A 27 10.14 10.06 4.68
N SER A 28 9.77 10.04 5.97
CA SER A 28 9.18 8.89 6.65
C SER A 28 7.69 8.71 6.37
N ILE A 29 6.96 9.74 5.91
CA ILE A 29 5.52 9.66 5.63
C ILE A 29 5.18 8.62 4.54
N PRO A 30 5.87 8.57 3.38
CA PRO A 30 5.59 7.56 2.36
C PRO A 30 5.89 6.15 2.87
N LEU A 31 6.93 6.00 3.68
CA LEU A 31 7.29 4.74 4.32
C LEU A 31 6.25 4.31 5.36
N LEU A 32 5.71 5.23 6.15
CA LEU A 32 4.62 4.97 7.09
C LEU A 32 3.34 4.54 6.38
N ILE A 33 2.98 5.19 5.27
CA ILE A 33 1.83 4.81 4.44
C ILE A 33 2.05 3.40 3.88
N CYS A 34 3.22 3.11 3.30
CA CYS A 34 3.56 1.77 2.83
C CYS A 34 3.48 0.72 3.93
N SER A 35 4.04 1.01 5.12
CA SER A 35 4.01 0.11 6.27
C SER A 35 2.56 -0.19 6.71
N PHE A 36 1.71 0.83 6.75
CA PHE A 36 0.30 0.67 7.11
C PHE A 36 -0.46 -0.18 6.08
N VAL A 37 -0.23 0.05 4.79
CA VAL A 37 -0.85 -0.74 3.71
C VAL A 37 -0.42 -2.20 3.79
N LEU A 38 0.87 -2.47 3.97
CA LEU A 38 1.39 -3.83 4.12
C LEU A 38 0.81 -4.54 5.34
N TYR A 39 0.73 -3.84 6.48
CA TYR A 39 0.10 -4.37 7.69
C TYR A 39 -1.38 -4.70 7.46
N TYR A 40 -2.12 -3.81 6.79
CA TYR A 40 -3.53 -4.02 6.47
C TYR A 40 -3.76 -5.21 5.54
N LEU A 41 -2.93 -5.38 4.51
CA LEU A 41 -2.98 -6.54 3.62
C LEU A 41 -2.71 -7.84 4.38
N ALA A 42 -1.65 -7.87 5.21
CA ALA A 42 -1.33 -9.02 6.04
C ALA A 42 -2.47 -9.37 7.02
N TYR A 43 -3.14 -8.36 7.58
CA TYR A 43 -4.29 -8.55 8.46
C TYR A 43 -5.49 -9.18 7.73
N ILE A 44 -5.78 -8.74 6.50
CA ILE A 44 -6.83 -9.35 5.67
C ILE A 44 -6.51 -10.81 5.35
N GLU A 45 -5.27 -11.08 4.94
CA GLU A 45 -4.78 -12.44 4.63
C GLU A 45 -4.95 -13.36 5.84
N ALA A 46 -4.44 -12.92 7.00
CA ALA A 46 -4.54 -13.67 8.26
C ALA A 46 -5.99 -13.88 8.71
N LYS A 47 -6.87 -12.90 8.50
CA LYS A 47 -8.30 -13.02 8.80
C LYS A 47 -8.98 -14.05 7.90
N LYS A 48 -8.65 -14.08 6.60
CA LYS A 48 -9.14 -15.11 5.66
C LYS A 48 -8.69 -16.51 6.08
N ASP A 49 -7.43 -16.68 6.42
CA ASP A 49 -6.88 -17.97 6.85
C ASP A 49 -7.54 -18.48 8.14
N ARG A 50 -7.81 -17.61 9.11
CA ARG A 50 -8.54 -17.99 10.33
C ARG A 50 -9.97 -18.46 10.04
N ILE A 51 -10.67 -17.80 9.11
CA ILE A 51 -12.03 -18.20 8.71
C ILE A 51 -11.99 -19.56 8.00
N LYS A 52 -11.01 -19.78 7.12
CA LYS A 52 -10.85 -21.05 6.40
C LYS A 52 -10.58 -22.21 7.35
N ARG A 53 -9.63 -22.07 8.28
CA ARG A 53 -9.35 -23.12 9.28
C ARG A 53 -10.51 -23.39 10.23
N LYS A 54 -11.29 -22.37 10.59
CA LYS A 54 -12.50 -22.56 11.42
C LYS A 54 -13.58 -23.36 10.69
N LYS A 55 -13.63 -23.28 9.35
CA LYS A 55 -14.57 -24.05 8.54
C LYS A 55 -14.14 -25.52 8.39
N GLU A 56 -12.84 -25.77 8.21
CA GLU A 56 -12.26 -27.13 8.11
C GLU A 56 -12.24 -27.90 9.44
N SER A 57 -12.30 -27.21 10.58
CA SER A 57 -12.34 -27.84 11.92
C SER A 57 -13.77 -28.21 12.40
N ASN A 58 -14.80 -27.87 11.63
CA ASN A 58 -16.22 -28.06 11.99
C ASN A 58 -16.95 -29.01 11.01
N ASP A 59 -16.20 -29.63 10.09
CA ASP A 59 -16.57 -30.83 9.31
C ASP A 59 -15.85 -32.03 9.93
#